data_AF-A0A0C3EA02-F1
#
_entry.id   AF-A0A0C3EA02-F1
#
_cell.length_a   1.000
_cell.length_b   1.000
_cell.length_c   1.000
_cell.angle_alpha   90.00
_cell.angle_beta   90.00
_cell.angle_gamma   90.00
#
_symmetry.space_group_name_H-M   'P 1'
#
loop_
_entity.id
_entity.type
_entity.pdbx_description
1 polymer ?
#
loop_
_entity_poly.entity_id
_entity_poly.type
_entity_poly.pdbx_seq_one_letter_code
_entity_poly.pdbx_strand_id
1 'polypeptide(L)'
;QVPLVKLLCEVLTCWDTIFFLLNQLRAIDYFVSTPEWYEDLGDLKLSPAEWLVLSDFKIILKHTHLIQQTLSSESQPCLNHTTPIFELLMSSWEKTASEIPHLKPWIDYALS
;
A
#
# COMPACT_ATOMS: atom_id res chain seq x y z
N GLN A 1 -11.54 8.82 30.14
CA GLN A 1 -10.07 9.02 30.02
C GLN A 1 -9.46 7.66 29.72
N VAL A 2 -8.99 7.44 28.50
CA VAL A 2 -8.46 6.12 28.06
C VAL A 2 -6.94 6.12 28.18
N PRO A 3 -6.29 5.12 28.82
CA PRO A 3 -4.84 5.16 29.05
C PRO A 3 -4.04 4.71 27.81
N LEU A 4 -3.24 5.66 27.31
CA LEU A 4 -1.95 5.67 26.57
C LEU A 4 -1.33 4.42 25.89
N VAL A 5 -1.74 3.17 26.16
CA VAL A 5 -1.00 1.96 25.70
C VAL A 5 -1.72 1.18 24.60
N LYS A 6 -3.06 1.14 24.53
CA LYS A 6 -3.75 0.31 23.52
C LYS A 6 -3.90 1.00 22.15
N LEU A 7 -3.83 2.33 22.14
CA LEU A 7 -3.60 3.15 20.94
C LEU A 7 -2.23 2.88 20.30
N LEU A 8 -1.25 2.34 21.05
CA LEU A 8 0.03 1.96 20.45
C LEU A 8 -0.16 0.89 19.35
N CYS A 9 -1.28 0.12 19.38
CA CYS A 9 -1.73 -0.84 18.36
C CYS A 9 -2.68 -0.29 17.28
N GLU A 10 -2.64 1.01 17.01
CA GLU A 10 -2.71 1.56 15.63
C GLU A 10 -1.43 1.19 14.82
N VAL A 11 -0.71 0.17 15.31
CA VAL A 11 0.47 -0.57 14.88
C VAL A 11 0.60 -0.64 13.36
N LEU A 12 1.66 0.02 12.88
CA LEU A 12 2.43 -0.27 11.68
C LEU A 12 1.64 -0.18 10.36
N THR A 13 1.15 1.04 10.08
CA THR A 13 0.74 1.56 8.76
C THR A 13 -0.38 0.78 8.07
N CYS A 14 -1.62 1.27 8.26
CA CYS A 14 -2.76 1.01 7.40
C CYS A 14 -2.33 1.03 5.92
N TRP A 15 -2.57 -0.07 5.21
CA TRP A 15 -2.17 -0.26 3.81
C TRP A 15 -2.80 0.82 2.93
N ASP A 16 -3.98 1.31 3.31
CA ASP A 16 -4.65 2.44 2.66
C ASP A 16 -3.88 3.75 2.82
N THR A 17 -3.25 4.01 3.97
CA THR A 17 -2.46 5.23 4.17
C THR A 17 -1.22 5.22 3.31
N ILE A 18 -0.47 4.11 3.25
CA ILE A 18 0.69 4.00 2.36
C ILE A 18 0.23 4.09 0.90
N PHE A 19 -0.83 3.37 0.51
CA PHE A 19 -1.37 3.42 -0.84
C PHE A 19 -1.82 4.84 -1.24
N PHE A 20 -2.45 5.57 -0.33
CA PHE A 20 -2.84 6.97 -0.53
C PHE A 20 -1.62 7.88 -0.68
N LEU A 21 -0.62 7.75 0.21
CA LEU A 21 0.62 8.52 0.12
C LEU A 21 1.36 8.24 -1.20
N LEU A 22 1.43 6.99 -1.65
CA LEU A 22 1.99 6.62 -2.95
C LEU A 22 1.27 7.29 -4.12
N ASN A 23 -0.05 7.49 -4.02
CA ASN A 23 -0.80 8.24 -5.03
C ASN A 23 -0.47 9.74 -5.02
N GLN A 24 -0.20 10.32 -3.85
CA GLN A 24 0.14 11.73 -3.70
C GLN A 24 1.60 12.05 -4.05
N LEU A 25 2.51 11.07 -4.00
CA LEU A 25 3.94 11.27 -4.32
C LEU A 25 4.17 11.88 -5.71
N ARG A 26 3.29 11.63 -6.69
CA ARG A 26 3.38 12.28 -8.02
C ARG A 26 3.18 13.79 -7.97
N ALA A 27 2.32 14.29 -7.09
CA ALA A 27 2.12 15.72 -6.89
C ALA A 27 3.33 16.34 -6.17
N ILE A 28 3.94 15.60 -5.24
CA ILE A 28 5.17 16.01 -4.55
C ILE A 28 6.34 16.09 -5.53
N ASP A 29 6.50 15.13 -6.44
CA ASP A 29 7.55 15.13 -7.47
C ASP A 29 7.47 16.36 -8.39
N TYR A 30 6.25 16.75 -8.75
CA TYR A 30 6.00 17.98 -9.50
C TYR A 30 6.45 19.21 -8.70
N PHE A 31 6.09 19.29 -7.42
CA PHE A 31 6.47 20.39 -6.54
C PHE A 31 7.98 20.50 -6.33
N VAL A 32 8.65 19.38 -6.06
CA VAL A 32 10.12 19.31 -5.91
C VAL A 32 10.85 19.69 -7.21
N SER A 33 10.20 19.49 -8.37
CA SER A 33 10.76 19.87 -9.67
C SER A 33 10.53 21.34 -10.04
N THR A 34 9.83 22.12 -9.21
CA THR A 34 9.65 23.56 -9.46
C THR A 34 10.91 24.36 -9.15
N PRO A 35 11.27 25.38 -9.95
CA PRO A 35 12.51 26.13 -9.78
C PRO A 35 12.65 26.81 -8.40
N GLU A 36 11.53 27.17 -7.79
CA GLU A 36 11.44 27.86 -6.49
C GLU A 36 11.94 26.99 -5.33
N TRP A 37 11.79 25.68 -5.44
CA TRP A 37 12.10 24.72 -4.37
C TRP A 37 13.23 23.75 -4.74
N TYR A 38 13.75 23.84 -5.96
CA TYR A 38 14.76 22.91 -6.47
C TYR A 38 16.07 22.97 -5.68
N GLU A 39 16.49 24.16 -5.23
CA GLU A 39 17.72 24.31 -4.42
C GLU A 39 17.59 23.66 -3.04
N ASP A 40 16.39 23.65 -2.44
CA ASP A 40 16.15 23.10 -1.09
C ASP A 40 15.74 21.63 -1.10
N LEU A 41 15.00 21.19 -2.12
CA LEU A 41 14.35 19.87 -2.16
C LEU A 41 14.85 18.99 -3.30
N GLY A 42 15.71 19.48 -4.20
CA GLY A 42 16.18 18.74 -5.37
C GLY A 42 16.84 17.40 -5.02
N ASP A 43 17.52 17.33 -3.87
CA ASP A 43 18.15 16.12 -3.34
C ASP A 43 17.15 15.04 -2.89
N LEU A 44 15.89 15.42 -2.63
CA LEU A 44 14.81 14.49 -2.28
C LEU A 44 14.13 13.86 -3.50
N LYS A 45 14.59 14.21 -4.71
CA LYS A 45 14.01 13.68 -5.94
C LYS A 45 14.33 12.21 -6.09
N LEU A 46 13.28 11.41 -6.18
CA LEU A 46 13.41 9.97 -6.40
C LEU A 46 13.97 9.70 -7.80
N SER A 47 14.94 8.80 -7.84
CA SER A 47 15.49 8.25 -9.07
C SER A 47 14.43 7.44 -9.84
N PRO A 48 14.63 7.21 -11.15
CA PRO A 48 13.72 6.36 -11.93
C PRO A 48 13.57 4.93 -11.35
N ALA A 49 14.63 4.40 -10.73
CA ALA A 49 14.62 3.08 -10.11
C ALA A 49 13.76 3.06 -8.84
N GLU A 50 13.87 4.08 -7.99
CA GLU A 50 13.03 4.20 -6.80
C GLU A 50 11.55 4.36 -7.18
N TRP A 51 11.26 5.11 -8.24
CA TRP A 51 9.89 5.19 -8.77
C TRP A 51 9.33 3.85 -9.25
N LEU A 52 10.18 3.01 -9.84
CA LEU A 52 9.78 1.67 -10.26
C LEU A 52 9.42 0.80 -9.05
N VAL A 53 10.27 0.81 -8.01
CA VAL A 53 10.01 0.10 -6.76
C VAL A 53 8.71 0.57 -6.10
N LEU A 54 8.45 1.89 -6.07
CA LEU A 54 7.18 2.40 -5.53
C LEU A 54 5.97 1.99 -6.37
N SER A 55 6.13 1.89 -7.70
CA SER A 55 5.08 1.38 -8.59
C SER A 55 4.77 -0.09 -8.30
N ASP A 56 5.81 -0.89 -8.05
CA ASP A 56 5.70 -2.30 -7.68
C ASP A 56 4.92 -2.47 -6.36
N PHE A 57 5.27 -1.70 -5.33
CA PHE A 57 4.51 -1.69 -4.07
C PHE A 57 3.07 -1.24 -4.27
N LYS A 58 2.82 -0.24 -5.13
CA LYS A 58 1.47 0.21 -5.44
C LYS A 58 0.60 -0.90 -6.05
N ILE A 59 1.17 -1.79 -6.87
CA ILE A 59 0.45 -2.94 -7.44
C ILE A 59 0.05 -3.93 -6.34
N ILE A 60 0.97 -4.23 -5.42
CA ILE A 60 0.72 -5.15 -4.30
C ILE A 60 -0.36 -4.56 -3.36
N LEU A 61 -0.20 -3.29 -2.98
CA LEU A 61 -1.09 -2.59 -2.05
C LEU A 61 -2.48 -2.26 -2.63
N LYS A 62 -2.63 -2.23 -3.97
CA LYS A 62 -3.94 -1.98 -4.58
C LYS A 62 -4.95 -3.08 -4.24
N HIS A 63 -4.51 -4.33 -4.24
CA HIS A 63 -5.39 -5.47 -3.96
C HIS A 63 -5.86 -5.48 -2.51
N THR A 64 -4.96 -5.16 -1.58
CA THR A 64 -5.31 -5.04 -0.16
C THR A 64 -6.20 -3.86 0.12
N HIS A 65 -5.97 -2.73 -0.56
CA HIS A 65 -6.81 -1.55 -0.42
C HIS A 65 -8.26 -1.87 -0.78
N LEU A 66 -8.49 -2.55 -1.91
CA LEU A 66 -9.83 -2.94 -2.35
C LEU A 66 -10.53 -3.84 -1.32
N ILE A 67 -9.81 -4.84 -0.79
CA ILE A 67 -10.34 -5.77 0.19
C ILE A 67 -10.64 -5.09 1.53
N GLN A 68 -9.74 -4.21 1.98
CA GLN A 68 -9.93 -3.41 3.18
C GLN A 68 -11.17 -2.51 3.05
N GLN A 69 -11.37 -1.88 1.89
CA GLN A 69 -12.56 -1.07 1.63
C GLN A 69 -13.84 -1.92 1.61
N THR A 70 -13.81 -3.10 0.98
CA THR A 70 -14.95 -4.04 0.99
C THR A 70 -15.33 -4.44 2.41
N LEU A 71 -14.37 -4.89 3.22
CA LEU A 71 -14.61 -5.27 4.63
C LEU A 71 -15.07 -4.09 5.49
N SER A 72 -14.51 -2.90 5.27
CA SER A 72 -14.90 -1.70 6.02
C SER A 72 -16.30 -1.20 5.67
N SER A 73 -16.80 -1.53 4.46
CA SER A 73 -18.15 -1.20 4.01
C SER A 73 -19.22 -2.16 4.53
N GLU A 74 -18.84 -3.35 5.01
CA GLU A 74 -19.77 -4.31 5.60
C GLU A 74 -20.28 -3.80 6.95
N SER A 75 -21.60 -3.60 7.04
CA SER A 75 -22.25 -3.10 8.26
C SER A 75 -22.21 -4.12 9.41
N GLN A 76 -21.88 -5.38 9.12
CA GLN A 76 -21.78 -6.46 10.10
C GLN A 76 -20.66 -7.42 9.64
N PRO A 77 -19.45 -7.34 10.21
CA PRO A 77 -18.37 -8.25 9.87
C PRO A 77 -18.69 -9.62 10.46
N CYS A 78 -19.41 -10.43 9.69
CA CYS A 78 -19.66 -11.81 10.04
C CYS A 78 -18.48 -12.65 9.53
N LEU A 79 -17.84 -13.40 10.42
CA LEU A 79 -16.64 -14.22 10.15
C LEU A 79 -16.77 -15.16 8.93
N ASN A 80 -18.01 -15.53 8.57
CA ASN A 80 -18.33 -16.33 7.39
C ASN A 80 -18.09 -15.59 6.06
N HIS A 81 -18.17 -14.26 6.02
CA HIS A 81 -17.91 -13.45 4.82
C HIS A 81 -16.45 -12.99 4.73
N THR A 82 -15.78 -12.86 5.87
CA THR A 82 -14.37 -12.42 5.92
C THR A 82 -13.41 -13.46 5.33
N THR A 83 -13.67 -14.76 5.54
CA THR A 83 -12.78 -15.84 5.06
C THR A 83 -12.69 -15.90 3.53
N PRO A 84 -13.82 -15.94 2.78
CA PRO A 84 -13.79 -15.87 1.31
C PRO A 84 -13.10 -14.62 0.75
N ILE A 85 -13.20 -13.50 1.47
CA ILE A 85 -12.59 -12.23 1.06
C ILE A 85 -11.05 -12.31 1.16
N PHE A 86 -10.51 -12.94 2.20
CA PHE A 86 -9.08 -13.19 2.29
C PHE A 86 -8.57 -14.22 1.27
N GLU A 87 -9.35 -15.27 0.97
CA GLU A 87 -9.01 -16.21 -0.11
C GLU A 87 -8.93 -15.51 -1.48
N LEU A 88 -9.84 -14.56 -1.73
CA LEU A 88 -9.83 -13.74 -2.94
C LEU A 88 -8.59 -12.83 -3.02
N LEU A 89 -8.15 -12.28 -1.88
CA LEU A 89 -6.93 -11.49 -1.80
C LEU A 89 -5.70 -12.34 -2.16
N MET A 90 -5.56 -13.51 -1.52
CA MET A 90 -4.44 -14.43 -1.77
C MET A 90 -4.40 -14.86 -3.23
N SER A 91 -5.55 -15.23 -3.80
CA SER A 91 -5.67 -15.59 -5.22
C SER A 91 -5.26 -14.45 -6.17
N SER A 92 -5.61 -13.20 -5.80
CA SER A 92 -5.25 -12.01 -6.59
C SER A 92 -3.74 -11.75 -6.56
N TRP A 93 -3.10 -11.99 -5.42
CA TRP A 93 -1.66 -11.91 -5.28
C TRP A 93 -0.91 -13.03 -6.01
N GLU A 94 -1.37 -14.26 -5.92
CA GLU A 94 -0.80 -15.39 -6.69
C GLU A 94 -0.86 -15.13 -8.20
N LYS A 95 -1.98 -14.58 -8.68
CA LYS A 95 -2.11 -14.13 -10.07
C LYS A 95 -1.11 -13.02 -10.40
N THR A 96 -0.96 -12.03 -9.53
CA THR A 96 0.01 -10.93 -9.69
C THR A 96 1.45 -11.46 -9.76
N ALA A 97 1.81 -12.44 -8.93
CA ALA A 97 3.13 -13.08 -8.94
C ALA A 97 3.40 -13.84 -10.25
N SER A 98 2.34 -14.34 -10.90
CA SER A 98 2.42 -15.01 -12.20
C SER A 98 2.59 -14.02 -13.36
N GLU A 99 1.90 -12.88 -13.30
CA GLU A 99 1.97 -11.82 -14.32
C GLU A 99 3.26 -10.98 -14.20
N ILE A 100 3.78 -10.83 -12.98
CA ILE A 100 4.94 -9.97 -12.68
C ILE A 100 5.95 -10.76 -11.82
N PRO A 101 6.80 -11.59 -12.46
CA PRO A 101 7.65 -12.55 -11.74
C PRO A 101 8.63 -11.93 -10.74
N HIS A 102 9.09 -10.69 -10.94
CA HIS A 102 10.01 -10.03 -10.00
C HIS A 102 9.33 -9.62 -8.68
N LEU A 103 8.00 -9.58 -8.64
CA LEU A 103 7.24 -9.34 -7.41
C LEU A 103 7.02 -10.60 -6.59
N LYS A 104 7.25 -11.77 -7.17
CA LYS A 104 7.01 -13.05 -6.52
C LYS A 104 7.69 -13.19 -5.14
N PRO A 105 8.94 -12.79 -4.91
CA PRO A 105 9.56 -12.89 -3.59
C PRO A 105 8.81 -12.07 -2.51
N TRP A 106 8.30 -10.90 -2.89
CA TRP A 106 7.55 -10.03 -1.99
C TRP A 106 6.15 -10.56 -1.70
N ILE A 107 5.51 -11.12 -2.73
CA ILE A 107 4.19 -11.74 -2.61
C ILE A 107 4.27 -13.03 -1.78
N ASP A 108 5.27 -13.88 -2.03
CA ASP A 108 5.47 -15.12 -1.28
C ASP A 108 5.75 -14.80 0.21
N TYR A 109 6.49 -13.73 0.50
CA TYR A 109 6.69 -13.24 1.88
C TYR A 109 5.39 -12.74 2.53
N ALA A 110 4.49 -12.12 1.75
CA ALA A 110 3.21 -11.65 2.27
C ALA A 110 2.20 -12.80 2.52
N LEU A 111 2.40 -13.94 1.85
CA LEU A 111 1.54 -15.13 1.95
C LEU A 111 2.04 -16.16 2.97
N SER A 112 3.28 -16.06 3.44
CA SER A 112 3.91 -16.95 4.43
C SER A 112 3.54 -16.61 5.86
#